data_AF-A0A7W0PJ53-F1
#
_entry.id   AF-A0A7W0PJ53-F1
#
_cell.length_a   1.000
_cell.length_b   1.000
_cell.length_c   1.000
_cell.angle_alpha   90.00
_cell.angle_beta   90.00
_cell.angle_gamma   90.00
#
_symmetry.space_group_name_H-M   'P 1'
#
loop_
_entity.id
_entity.type
_entity.pdbx_description
1 polymer ?
#
loop_
_entity_poly.entity_id
_entity_poly.type
_entity_poly.pdbx_seq_one_letter_code
_entity_poly.pdbx_strand_id
1 'polypeptide(L)'
;AYDNSGYRFRGHQFTDARGRYTLATVVPGVYTGRTKHIHVKVQAPKRSVLTTQLFFPGVTGNRADSIFTPECLVSGWRVVDGRRVARFDFVLDL
;
A
#
# COMPACT_ATOMS: atom_id res chain seq x y z
N ALA A 1 11.01 12.05 3.77
CA ALA A 1 10.74 11.58 5.15
C ALA A 1 9.23 11.52 5.38
N TYR A 2 8.76 10.77 6.38
CA TYR A 2 7.36 10.77 6.79
C TYR A 2 7.02 12.05 7.57
N ASP A 3 5.77 12.50 7.48
CA ASP A 3 5.26 13.57 8.34
C ASP A 3 4.94 13.00 9.73
N ASN A 4 5.76 13.35 10.72
CA ASN A 4 5.61 12.91 12.11
C ASN A 4 4.99 13.99 13.02
N SER A 5 4.57 15.13 12.45
CA SER A 5 3.99 16.25 13.21
C SER A 5 2.52 16.47 12.86
N GLY A 6 2.11 16.11 11.64
CA GLY A 6 0.73 16.17 11.18
C GLY A 6 0.26 14.88 10.53
N TYR A 7 -0.68 15.03 9.58
CA TYR A 7 -1.36 13.92 8.92
C TYR A 7 -1.15 13.88 7.41
N ARG A 8 -0.11 14.55 6.88
CA ARG A 8 0.17 14.50 5.45
C ARG A 8 0.44 13.06 5.02
N PHE A 9 -0.31 12.59 4.02
CA PHE A 9 -0.30 11.19 3.55
C PHE A 9 -0.73 10.15 4.61
N ARG A 10 -1.59 10.56 5.56
CA ARG A 10 -2.22 9.68 6.54
C ARG A 10 -3.74 9.82 6.44
N GLY A 11 -4.44 8.69 6.38
CA GLY A 11 -5.89 8.65 6.29
C GLY A 11 -6.41 7.23 6.46
N HIS A 12 -7.70 7.11 6.75
CA HIS A 12 -8.39 5.82 6.81
C HIS A 12 -9.72 5.93 6.07
N GLN A 13 -10.25 4.77 5.67
CA GLN A 13 -11.53 4.65 4.99
C GLN A 13 -12.15 3.30 5.36
N PHE A 14 -13.44 3.17 5.13
CA PHE A 14 -14.15 1.89 5.17
C PHE A 14 -14.37 1.41 3.74
N THR A 15 -14.39 0.10 3.55
CA THR A 15 -14.79 -0.47 2.26
C THR A 15 -16.27 -0.17 1.98
N ASP A 16 -16.63 -0.11 0.71
CA ASP A 16 -18.04 -0.02 0.31
C ASP A 16 -18.80 -1.33 0.64
N ALA A 17 -20.11 -1.34 0.37
CA ALA A 17 -20.97 -2.51 0.61
C ALA A 17 -20.56 -3.76 -0.20
N ARG A 18 -19.67 -3.63 -1.19
CA ARG A 18 -19.11 -4.73 -1.99
C ARG A 18 -17.66 -5.07 -1.59
N GLY A 19 -17.16 -4.51 -0.49
CA GLY A 19 -15.79 -4.76 0.00
C GLY A 19 -14.70 -3.99 -0.75
N ARG A 20 -15.05 -3.01 -1.59
CA ARG A 20 -14.07 -2.27 -2.41
C ARG A 20 -13.58 -1.02 -1.68
N TYR A 21 -12.34 -0.62 -1.98
CA TYR A 21 -11.75 0.62 -1.49
C TYR A 21 -11.03 1.35 -2.64
N THR A 22 -10.74 2.64 -2.47
CA THR A 22 -9.92 3.41 -3.42
C THR A 22 -9.02 4.37 -2.67
N LEU A 23 -7.72 4.36 -2.98
CA LEU A 23 -6.77 5.31 -2.43
C LEU A 23 -6.20 6.17 -3.56
N ALA A 24 -6.63 7.43 -3.63
CA ALA A 24 -6.01 8.44 -4.47
C ALA A 24 -4.83 9.07 -3.71
N THR A 25 -3.61 8.82 -4.17
CA THR A 25 -2.38 9.37 -3.58
C THR A 25 -1.30 9.52 -4.64
N VAL A 26 -0.19 10.14 -4.26
CA VAL A 26 1.03 10.18 -5.10
C VAL A 26 1.84 8.90 -4.91
N VAL A 27 2.65 8.56 -5.91
CA VAL A 27 3.64 7.49 -5.77
C VAL A 27 4.67 7.91 -4.71
N PRO A 28 4.86 7.14 -3.62
CA PRO A 28 5.79 7.55 -2.56
C PRO A 28 7.23 7.60 -3.06
N GLY A 29 8.06 8.44 -2.45
CA GLY A 29 9.50 8.46 -2.69
C GLY A 29 10.19 7.18 -2.22
N VAL A 30 11.50 7.06 -2.48
CA VAL A 30 12.32 6.03 -1.84
C VAL A 30 12.74 6.55 -0.47
N TYR A 31 12.62 5.70 0.56
CA TYR A 31 13.11 5.97 1.90
C TYR A 31 14.42 5.20 2.10
N THR A 32 15.42 5.84 2.70
CA THR A 32 16.76 5.25 2.86
C THR A 32 16.67 3.87 3.51
N GLY A 33 17.28 2.87 2.86
CA GLY A 33 17.32 1.48 3.35
C GLY A 33 16.05 0.66 3.08
N ARG A 34 15.04 1.19 2.38
CA ARG A 34 13.80 0.48 2.06
C ARG A 34 13.43 0.62 0.58
N THR A 35 12.84 -0.42 0.01
CA THR A 35 12.19 -0.31 -1.31
C THR A 35 10.97 0.60 -1.22
N LYS A 36 10.40 1.00 -2.37
CA LYS A 36 9.19 1.83 -2.39
C LYS A 36 8.00 1.03 -1.83
N HIS A 37 7.31 1.59 -0.84
CA HIS A 37 6.17 0.93 -0.20
C HIS A 37 5.10 1.92 0.29
N ILE A 38 3.89 1.40 0.52
CA ILE A 38 2.81 2.07 1.26
C ILE A 38 2.51 1.22 2.50
N HIS A 39 2.46 1.84 3.69
CA HIS A 39 1.97 1.17 4.90
C HIS A 39 0.45 1.12 4.92
N VAL A 40 -0.11 0.02 5.41
CA VAL A 40 -1.56 -0.14 5.55
C VAL A 40 -1.90 -0.97 6.80
N LYS A 41 -2.98 -0.56 7.47
CA LYS A 41 -3.66 -1.34 8.49
C LYS A 41 -5.04 -1.70 7.98
N VAL A 42 -5.38 -2.98 8.02
CA VAL A 42 -6.67 -3.51 7.57
C VAL A 42 -7.33 -4.23 8.74
N GLN A 43 -8.60 -3.91 8.99
CA GLN A 43 -9.34 -4.45 10.12
C GLN A 43 -10.78 -4.73 9.70
N ALA A 44 -11.21 -6.00 9.81
CA ALA A 44 -12.61 -6.35 9.75
C ALA A 44 -13.34 -5.95 11.06
N PRO A 45 -14.66 -5.71 11.04
CA PRO A 45 -15.39 -5.24 12.21
C PRO A 45 -15.12 -6.12 13.45
N LYS A 46 -14.62 -5.50 14.53
CA LYS A 46 -14.32 -6.17 15.81
C LYS A 46 -13.30 -7.32 15.72
N ARG A 47 -12.46 -7.36 14.68
CA ARG A 47 -11.37 -8.34 14.52
C ARG A 47 -10.01 -7.71 14.79
N SER A 48 -8.97 -8.55 14.82
CA SER A 48 -7.58 -8.12 14.92
C SER A 48 -7.17 -7.28 13.71
N VAL A 49 -6.17 -6.41 13.91
CA VAL A 49 -5.64 -5.54 12.86
C VAL A 49 -4.51 -6.26 12.13
N LEU A 50 -4.66 -6.47 10.82
CA LEU A 50 -3.55 -6.81 9.94
C LEU A 50 -2.73 -5.54 9.69
N THR A 51 -1.47 -5.53 10.09
CA THR A 51 -0.52 -4.46 9.71
C THR A 51 0.41 -5.02 8.64
N THR A 52 0.42 -4.41 7.46
CA THR A 52 1.24 -4.85 6.33
C THR A 52 1.72 -3.66 5.48
N GLN A 53 2.39 -3.96 4.38
CA GLN A 53 2.95 -2.98 3.45
C GLN A 53 2.65 -3.43 2.02
N LEU A 54 2.42 -2.49 1.10
CA LEU A 54 2.26 -2.78 -0.32
C LEU A 54 3.52 -2.35 -1.08
N PHE A 55 3.99 -3.20 -1.99
CA PHE A 55 5.18 -2.99 -2.82
C PHE A 55 4.82 -2.72 -4.28
N PHE A 56 5.76 -2.13 -5.03
CA PHE A 56 5.58 -1.79 -6.44
C PHE A 56 6.48 -2.64 -7.35
N PRO A 57 6.00 -3.09 -8.51
CA PRO A 57 6.80 -3.88 -9.43
C PRO A 57 7.86 -3.01 -10.13
N GLY A 58 8.98 -3.63 -10.50
CA GLY A 58 10.06 -2.97 -11.24
C GLY A 58 10.93 -2.01 -10.42
N VAL A 59 10.80 -1.98 -9.09
CA VAL A 59 11.67 -1.17 -8.23
C VAL A 59 12.95 -1.95 -7.93
N THR A 60 14.10 -1.40 -8.33
CA THR A 60 15.43 -2.03 -8.12
C THR A 60 15.67 -2.43 -6.67
N GLY A 61 15.20 -1.61 -5.72
CA GLY A 61 15.33 -1.86 -4.29
C GLY A 61 14.59 -3.10 -3.76
N ASN A 62 13.64 -3.68 -4.51
CA ASN A 62 12.88 -4.85 -4.06
C ASN A 62 13.81 -6.05 -3.74
N ARG A 63 14.90 -6.21 -4.50
CA ARG A 63 15.83 -7.33 -4.28
C ARG A 63 16.70 -7.18 -3.03
N ALA A 64 16.87 -5.95 -2.55
CA ALA A 64 17.78 -5.63 -1.45
C ALA A 64 17.05 -5.34 -0.12
N ASP A 65 15.73 -5.10 -0.16
CA ASP A 65 14.92 -4.87 1.04
C ASP A 65 14.55 -6.21 1.69
N SER A 66 15.05 -6.46 2.90
CA SER A 66 14.88 -7.73 3.61
C SER A 66 13.44 -8.04 4.01
N ILE A 67 12.55 -7.04 4.01
CA ILE A 67 11.13 -7.21 4.33
C ILE A 67 10.23 -7.07 3.10
N PHE A 68 10.83 -7.07 1.90
CA PHE A 68 10.07 -7.25 0.66
C PHE A 68 9.46 -8.65 0.61
N THR A 69 8.18 -8.72 0.25
CA THR A 69 7.47 -9.99 0.04
C THR A 69 6.64 -9.91 -1.26
N PRO A 70 6.81 -10.84 -2.22
CA PRO A 70 6.10 -10.81 -3.51
C PRO A 70 4.57 -10.82 -3.38
N GLU A 71 4.03 -11.43 -2.33
CA GLU A 71 2.60 -11.53 -2.03
C GLU A 71 1.96 -10.17 -1.75
N CYS A 72 2.78 -9.18 -1.41
CA CYS A 72 2.36 -7.80 -1.17
C CYS A 72 2.63 -6.86 -2.37
N LEU A 73 2.97 -7.39 -3.55
CA LEU A 73 3.08 -6.59 -4.76
C LEU A 73 1.71 -6.17 -5.28
N VAL A 74 1.56 -4.89 -5.61
CA VAL A 74 0.40 -4.41 -6.35
C VAL A 74 0.38 -4.99 -7.77
N SER A 75 -0.82 -5.35 -8.24
CA SER A 75 -1.07 -5.81 -9.60
C SER A 75 -1.56 -4.66 -10.49
N GLY A 76 -1.53 -4.87 -11.82
CA GLY A 76 -2.05 -3.90 -12.78
C GLY A 76 -1.31 -2.55 -12.79
N TRP A 77 -0.05 -2.52 -12.36
CA TRP A 77 0.77 -1.30 -12.28
C TRP A 77 1.07 -0.71 -13.66
N ARG A 78 0.31 0.33 -14.05
CA ARG A 78 0.41 0.96 -15.38
C ARG A 78 0.02 2.43 -15.35
N VAL A 79 0.24 3.14 -16.46
CA VAL A 79 -0.22 4.53 -16.63
C VAL A 79 -1.56 4.52 -17.38
N VAL A 80 -2.52 5.29 -16.89
CA VAL A 80 -3.83 5.56 -17.51
C VAL A 80 -4.07 7.07 -17.38
N ASP A 81 -4.30 7.75 -18.50
CA ASP A 81 -4.57 9.20 -18.55
C ASP A 81 -3.58 10.03 -17.72
N GLY A 82 -2.28 9.72 -17.87
CA GLY A 82 -1.20 10.40 -17.15
C GLY A 82 -1.05 10.03 -15.67
N ARG A 83 -1.86 9.12 -15.12
CA ARG A 83 -1.81 8.68 -13.72
C ARG A 83 -1.36 7.22 -13.60
N ARG A 84 -0.60 6.92 -12.55
CA ARG A 84 -0.31 5.52 -12.19
C ARG A 84 -1.52 4.90 -11.50
N VAL A 85 -1.91 3.71 -11.96
CA VAL A 85 -2.98 2.90 -11.36
C VAL A 85 -2.41 1.55 -10.94
N ALA A 86 -2.97 0.98 -9.87
CA ALA A 86 -2.62 -0.34 -9.35
C ALA A 86 -3.84 -0.94 -8.63
N ARG A 87 -3.80 -2.24 -8.39
CA ARG A 87 -4.80 -2.98 -7.62
C ARG A 87 -4.11 -3.84 -6.56
N PHE A 88 -4.74 -3.96 -5.41
CA PHE A 88 -4.38 -4.95 -4.40
C PHE A 88 -5.66 -5.40 -3.68
N ASP A 89 -5.87 -6.71 -3.58
CA ASP A 89 -7.02 -7.28 -2.87
C ASP A 89 -6.52 -7.88 -1.56
N PHE A 90 -7.07 -7.41 -0.43
CA PHE A 90 -6.73 -7.95 0.89
C PHE A 90 -7.58 -9.19 1.18
N VAL A 91 -6.94 -10.23 1.70
CA VAL A 91 -7.61 -11.43 2.22
C VAL A 91 -7.39 -11.46 3.72
N LEU A 92 -8.48 -11.52 4.48
CA LEU A 92 -8.46 -11.62 5.94
C LEU A 92 -9.01 -12.98 6.35
N ASP A 93 -8.40 -13.58 7.36
CA ASP A 93 -8.92 -14.76 8.04
C ASP A 93 -9.97 -14.32 9.07
N LEU A 94 -11.25 -14.66 8.82
CA LEU A 94 -12.42 -14.16 9.55
C LEU A 94 -13.07 -15.25 10.40
#